data_AF-A0A348MVZ1-F1
#
_entry.id   AF-A0A348MVZ1-F1
#
_cell.length_a   1.000
_cell.length_b   1.000
_cell.length_c   1.000
_cell.angle_alpha   90.00
_cell.angle_beta   90.00
_cell.angle_gamma   90.00
#
_symmetry.space_group_name_H-M   'P 1'
#
loop_
_entity.id
_entity.type
_entity.pdbx_description
1 polymer ?
#
loop_
_entity_poly.entity_id
_entity_poly.type
_entity_poly.pdbx_seq_one_letter_code
_entity_poly.pdbx_strand_id
1 'polypeptide(L)'
;TAPLVAQEVTEGRLIKHVAWCTGGGQGYLETAAQAGVDAFITGEASEQTTHIAHEYDVTFIGAGHHATERYGVQALGEYCQAQWDLDVSFIDLSNPV
;
A
#
# COMPACT_ATOMS: atom_id res chain seq x y z
N THR A 1 2.21 -13.32 8.72
CA THR A 1 1.10 -12.49 8.23
C THR A 1 1.10 -11.22 9.04
N ALA A 2 1.58 -10.10 8.47
CA ALA A 2 1.44 -8.80 9.12
C ALA A 2 -0.05 -8.41 9.06
N PRO A 3 -0.68 -8.02 10.18
CA PRO A 3 -2.10 -7.69 10.18
C PRO A 3 -2.33 -6.41 9.36
N LEU A 4 -3.54 -6.25 8.81
CA LEU A 4 -4.02 -4.99 8.25
C LEU A 4 -3.87 -3.90 9.33
N VAL A 5 -3.16 -2.81 9.04
CA VAL A 5 -2.87 -1.75 10.02
C VAL A 5 -3.65 -0.50 9.62
N ALA A 6 -4.79 -0.32 10.27
CA ALA A 6 -5.75 0.78 10.10
C ALA A 6 -6.65 0.68 8.86
N GLN A 7 -7.94 0.78 9.14
CA GLN A 7 -9.01 0.78 8.17
C GLN A 7 -9.99 1.89 8.56
N GLU A 8 -10.19 2.84 7.64
CA GLU A 8 -11.37 3.70 7.64
C GLU A 8 -12.20 3.30 6.43
N VAL A 9 -13.45 2.88 6.67
CA VAL A 9 -14.34 2.37 5.62
C VAL A 9 -15.64 3.12 5.66
N THR A 10 -16.01 3.63 4.49
CA THR A 10 -17.39 4.05 4.24
C THR A 10 -18.26 2.80 4.11
N GLU A 11 -19.00 2.46 5.17
CA GLU A 11 -19.91 1.29 5.15
C GLU A 11 -20.95 1.39 4.01
N GLY A 12 -21.16 0.28 3.29
CA GLY A 12 -22.19 0.19 2.26
C GLY A 12 -21.83 0.73 0.87
N ARG A 13 -20.61 1.26 0.68
CA ARG A 13 -20.12 1.72 -0.63
C ARG A 13 -19.31 0.64 -1.34
N LEU A 14 -19.66 0.34 -2.60
CA LEU A 14 -18.88 -0.55 -3.46
C LEU A 14 -17.62 0.19 -3.95
N ILE A 15 -16.43 -0.32 -3.63
CA ILE A 15 -15.15 0.17 -4.14
C ILE A 15 -15.00 -0.24 -5.62
N LYS A 16 -14.84 0.74 -6.52
CA LYS A 16 -14.62 0.52 -7.96
C LYS A 16 -13.28 1.06 -8.43
N HIS A 17 -12.84 2.17 -7.87
CA HIS A 17 -11.57 2.82 -8.21
C HIS A 17 -10.64 2.84 -7.00
N VAL A 18 -9.43 2.34 -7.19
CA VAL A 18 -8.40 2.26 -6.16
C VAL A 18 -7.16 2.95 -6.65
N ALA A 19 -6.59 3.83 -5.82
CA ALA A 19 -5.24 4.33 -5.98
C ALA A 19 -4.34 3.71 -4.90
N TRP A 20 -3.04 3.61 -5.18
CA TRP A 20 -2.09 3.08 -4.20
C TRP A 20 -0.70 3.68 -4.35
N CYS A 21 0.05 3.65 -3.25
CA CYS A 21 1.47 3.96 -3.20
C CYS A 21 2.10 3.09 -2.09
N THR A 22 3.00 2.16 -2.44
CA THR A 22 3.65 1.28 -1.45
C THR A 22 4.53 2.09 -0.47
N GLY A 23 4.87 1.52 0.68
CA GLY A 23 5.73 2.19 1.66
C GLY A 23 5.04 3.37 2.38
N GLY A 24 5.75 4.48 2.57
CA GLY A 24 5.27 5.69 3.26
C GLY A 24 4.43 6.63 2.40
N GLY A 25 3.45 6.11 1.67
CA GLY A 25 2.66 6.83 0.66
C GLY A 25 1.48 7.65 1.19
N GLN A 26 1.23 7.72 2.51
CA GLN A 26 0.06 8.38 3.11
C GLN A 26 -0.10 9.86 2.74
N GLY A 27 1.00 10.56 2.38
CA GLY A 27 0.95 11.94 1.90
C GLY A 27 0.23 12.12 0.56
N TYR A 28 0.03 11.04 -0.20
CA TYR A 28 -0.72 11.08 -1.46
C TYR A 28 -2.23 10.90 -1.30
N LEU A 29 -2.73 10.61 -0.09
CA LEU A 29 -4.14 10.33 0.14
C LEU A 29 -5.05 11.46 -0.38
N GLU A 30 -4.75 12.72 -0.05
CA GLU A 30 -5.56 13.85 -0.49
C GLU A 30 -5.56 14.00 -2.03
N THR A 31 -4.40 13.82 -2.66
CA THR A 31 -4.30 13.85 -4.13
C THR A 31 -5.11 12.73 -4.77
N ALA A 32 -5.06 11.53 -4.21
CA ALA A 32 -5.85 10.39 -4.67
C ALA A 32 -7.35 10.63 -4.49
N ALA A 33 -7.75 11.16 -3.35
CA ALA A 33 -9.13 11.53 -3.05
C ALA A 33 -9.67 12.56 -4.05
N GLN A 34 -8.90 13.61 -4.34
CA GLN A 34 -9.24 14.63 -5.33
C GLN A 34 -9.33 14.05 -6.77
N ALA A 35 -8.65 12.94 -7.04
CA ALA A 35 -8.77 12.20 -8.30
C ALA A 35 -10.04 11.30 -8.37
N GLY A 36 -10.86 11.26 -7.32
CA GLY A 36 -12.15 10.57 -7.30
C GLY A 36 -12.06 9.06 -7.07
N VAL A 37 -11.03 8.58 -6.37
CA VAL A 37 -10.92 7.16 -6.00
C VAL A 37 -11.90 6.81 -4.88
N ASP A 38 -12.33 5.55 -4.81
CA ASP A 38 -13.15 5.04 -3.71
C ASP A 38 -12.29 4.55 -2.54
N ALA A 39 -11.05 4.13 -2.84
CA ALA A 39 -10.10 3.68 -1.83
C ALA A 39 -8.65 4.07 -2.16
N PHE A 40 -7.85 4.27 -1.11
CA PHE A 40 -6.42 4.51 -1.18
C PHE A 40 -5.66 3.50 -0.31
N ILE A 41 -4.63 2.86 -0.89
CA ILE A 41 -3.81 1.84 -0.23
C ILE A 41 -2.36 2.31 -0.12
N THR A 42 -1.78 2.21 1.07
CA THR A 42 -0.36 2.48 1.31
C THR A 42 0.20 1.56 2.40
N GLY A 43 1.50 1.63 2.65
CA GLY A 43 2.12 0.89 3.75
C GLY A 43 1.85 1.55 5.11
N GLU A 44 2.25 2.79 5.27
CA GLU A 44 2.16 3.51 6.54
C GLU A 44 0.92 4.41 6.65
N ALA A 45 0.62 4.84 7.88
CA ALA A 45 -0.40 5.84 8.20
C ALA A 45 0.19 6.92 9.11
N SER A 46 -0.43 8.11 9.10
CA SER A 46 -0.14 9.20 10.03
C SER A 46 -1.44 9.71 10.66
N GLU A 47 -1.37 10.51 11.72
CA GLU A 47 -2.58 10.99 12.42
C GLU A 47 -3.58 11.69 11.48
N GLN A 48 -3.09 12.59 10.62
CA GLN A 48 -3.91 13.30 9.62
C GLN A 48 -4.61 12.37 8.62
N THR A 49 -4.08 11.16 8.40
CA THR A 49 -4.58 10.22 7.38
C THR A 49 -6.02 9.82 7.66
N THR A 50 -6.38 9.65 8.94
CA THR A 50 -7.75 9.35 9.36
C THR A 50 -8.69 10.49 9.00
N HIS A 51 -8.35 11.73 9.36
CA HIS A 51 -9.21 12.89 9.11
C HIS A 51 -9.42 13.13 7.62
N ILE A 52 -8.36 13.04 6.82
CA ILE A 52 -8.45 13.19 5.36
C ILE A 52 -9.36 12.11 4.76
N ALA A 53 -9.21 10.86 5.17
CA ALA A 53 -10.05 9.76 4.67
C ALA A 53 -11.54 9.99 4.97
N HIS A 54 -11.86 10.45 6.19
CA HIS A 54 -13.22 10.79 6.61
C HIS A 54 -13.79 12.00 5.86
N GLU A 55 -13.03 13.09 5.79
CA GLU A 55 -13.47 14.34 5.16
C GLU A 55 -13.72 14.19 3.66
N TYR A 56 -12.93 13.35 2.98
CA TYR A 56 -13.07 13.09 1.55
C TYR A 56 -13.95 11.87 1.20
N ASP A 57 -14.48 11.15 2.20
CA ASP A 57 -15.24 9.90 2.01
C ASP A 57 -14.49 8.85 1.15
N VAL A 58 -13.23 8.59 1.52
CA VAL A 58 -12.35 7.61 0.85
C VAL A 58 -11.98 6.51 1.83
N THR A 59 -12.11 5.26 1.40
CA THR A 59 -11.64 4.11 2.20
C THR A 59 -10.10 4.12 2.26
N PHE A 60 -9.54 4.17 3.46
CA PHE A 60 -8.09 4.13 3.65
C PHE A 60 -7.64 2.75 4.16
N ILE A 61 -6.54 2.25 3.60
CA ILE A 61 -5.91 0.98 4.00
C ILE A 61 -4.41 1.18 4.21
N GLY A 62 -3.95 1.03 5.45
CA GLY A 62 -2.54 0.85 5.78
C GLY A 62 -2.17 -0.64 5.83
N ALA A 63 -1.25 -1.06 4.97
CA ALA A 63 -0.93 -2.47 4.75
C ALA A 63 0.48 -2.86 5.21
N GLY A 64 1.22 -1.95 5.86
CA GLY A 64 2.61 -2.13 6.30
C GLY A 64 3.62 -1.74 5.22
N HIS A 65 4.65 -0.98 5.60
CA HIS A 65 5.70 -0.49 4.71
C HIS A 65 6.46 -1.66 4.10
N HIS A 66 7.07 -2.50 4.93
CA HIS A 66 7.82 -3.68 4.48
C HIS A 66 6.94 -4.64 3.68
N ALA A 67 5.73 -4.87 4.17
CA ALA A 67 4.78 -5.78 3.55
C ALA A 67 4.38 -5.36 2.14
N THR A 68 4.30 -4.05 1.86
CA THR A 68 3.91 -3.53 0.54
C THR A 68 5.09 -3.40 -0.43
N GLU A 69 6.33 -3.31 0.04
CA GLU A 69 7.50 -3.07 -0.82
C GLU A 69 8.29 -4.31 -1.24
N ARG A 70 8.10 -5.45 -0.56
CA ARG A 70 8.84 -6.69 -0.85
C ARG A 70 8.64 -7.24 -2.28
N TYR A 71 7.48 -6.99 -2.88
CA TYR A 71 7.13 -7.57 -4.17
C TYR A 71 7.97 -7.02 -5.33
N GLY A 72 8.45 -5.77 -5.24
CA GLY A 72 9.26 -5.15 -6.28
C GLY A 72 10.62 -5.81 -6.43
N VAL A 73 11.34 -5.98 -5.32
CA VAL A 73 12.66 -6.63 -5.33
C VAL A 73 12.56 -8.12 -5.64
N GLN A 74 11.48 -8.78 -5.21
CA GLN A 74 11.21 -10.17 -5.58
C GLN A 74 11.05 -10.32 -7.11
N ALA A 75 10.20 -9.50 -7.73
CA ALA A 75 9.97 -9.52 -9.17
C ALA A 75 11.25 -9.19 -9.97
N LEU A 76 12.07 -8.25 -9.46
CA LEU A 76 13.37 -7.95 -10.04
C LEU A 76 14.31 -9.15 -9.98
N GLY A 77 14.36 -9.86 -8.84
CA GLY A 77 15.14 -11.07 -8.68
C GLY A 77 14.74 -12.14 -9.69
N GLU A 78 13.45 -12.43 -9.78
CA GLU A 78 12.88 -13.39 -10.75
C GLU A 78 13.23 -13.00 -12.20
N TYR A 79 13.13 -11.71 -12.53
CA TYR A 79 13.52 -11.20 -13.85
C TYR A 79 15.02 -11.41 -14.12
N CYS A 80 15.88 -11.11 -13.14
CA CYS A 80 17.32 -11.28 -13.28
C CYS A 80 17.73 -12.75 -13.50
N GLN A 81 17.11 -13.69 -12.77
CA GLN A 81 17.33 -15.12 -12.98
C GLN A 81 16.95 -15.54 -14.41
N ALA A 82 15.78 -15.07 -14.88
CA ALA A 82 15.27 -15.43 -16.20
C ALA A 82 16.11 -14.87 -17.36
N GLN A 83 16.73 -13.69 -17.19
CA GLN A 83 17.47 -13.02 -18.27
C GLN A 83 18.97 -13.37 -18.34
N TRP A 84 19.61 -13.65 -17.21
CA TRP A 84 21.09 -13.68 -17.14
C TRP A 84 21.70 -14.92 -16.49
N ASP A 85 20.92 -16.00 -16.32
CA ASP A 85 21.38 -17.27 -15.69
C ASP A 85 22.07 -17.02 -14.33
N LEU A 86 21.50 -16.08 -13.56
CA LEU A 86 21.98 -15.74 -12.23
C LEU A 86 21.28 -16.60 -11.19
N ASP A 87 22.03 -17.01 -10.16
CA ASP A 87 21.44 -17.56 -8.94
C ASP A 87 21.05 -16.39 -8.02
N VAL A 88 19.74 -16.18 -7.85
CA VAL A 88 19.19 -15.10 -7.03
C VAL A 88 18.25 -15.71 -6.00
N SER A 89 18.45 -15.33 -4.74
CA SER A 89 17.58 -15.73 -3.63
C SER A 89 16.99 -14.48 -2.97
N PHE A 90 15.67 -14.43 -2.88
CA PHE A 90 14.98 -13.40 -2.10
C PHE A 90 14.91 -13.83 -0.63
N ILE A 91 15.36 -12.96 0.27
CA ILE A 91 15.36 -13.19 1.72
C ILE A 91 14.42 -12.19 2.39
N ASP A 92 13.26 -12.65 2.85
CA ASP A 92 12.29 -11.83 3.57
C ASP A 92 12.64 -11.76 5.06
N LEU A 93 13.23 -10.65 5.49
CA LEU A 93 13.46 -10.35 6.90
C LEU A 93 12.34 -9.43 7.40
N SER A 94 11.42 -10.01 8.16
CA SER A 94 10.24 -9.30 8.68
C SER A 94 10.63 -8.03 9.45
N ASN A 95 10.16 -6.89 8.96
CA ASN A 95 10.14 -5.62 9.68
C ASN A 95 8.68 -5.35 10.11
N PRO A 96 8.42 -4.99 11.39
CA PRO A 96 7.07 -4.74 11.88
C PRO A 96 6.41 -3.46 11.32
N VAL A 97 7.17 -2.59 10.64
CA VAL A 97 6.67 -1.35 10.02
C VAL A 97 6.21 -1.62 8.59
#